data_AF-A0A7S4MRF9-F1
#
_entry.id   AF-A0A7S4MRF9-F1
#
_cell.length_a   1.000
_cell.length_b   1.000
_cell.length_c   1.000
_cell.angle_alpha   90.00
_cell.angle_beta   90.00
_cell.angle_gamma   90.00
#
_symmetry.space_group_name_H-M   'P 1'
#
loop_
_entity.id
_entity.type
_entity.pdbx_description
1 polymer ?
#
loop_
_entity_poly.entity_id
_entity_poly.type
_entity_poly.pdbx_seq_one_letter_code
_entity_poly.pdbx_strand_id
1 'polypeptide(L)'
;RVDRESCDESSSRLPATSGCAQVQETFLDRMGLTWRDATALLGAHTLGRGSADFSGHEGTWMDTDEESSVFDKRFYDEIFRRAWFPRQNENAGTDWTWGGNNRAVTSMALNTDICLAFDIPEGDDQACCTDINSGNCRGNFDNVQCPFANEVRPEAFAAMELFANGPSRRLGA
;
A
#
# COMPACT_ATOMS: atom_id res chain seq x y z
N ARG A 1 -25.84 -13.78 -10.04
CA ARG A 1 -25.23 -14.46 -8.88
C ARG A 1 -26.33 -15.27 -8.20
N VAL A 2 -25.99 -16.37 -7.52
CA VAL A 2 -26.91 -17.21 -6.74
C VAL A 2 -26.44 -17.16 -5.29
N ASP A 3 -27.37 -17.03 -4.35
CA ASP A 3 -27.06 -16.88 -2.94
C ASP A 3 -26.47 -18.16 -2.35
N ARG A 4 -25.67 -18.02 -1.29
CA ARG A 4 -25.07 -19.14 -0.57
C ARG A 4 -25.34 -18.97 0.93
N GLU A 5 -25.81 -20.05 1.54
CA GLU A 5 -26.19 -20.10 2.97
C GLU A 5 -24.99 -20.30 3.92
N SER A 6 -23.80 -20.62 3.40
CA SER A 6 -22.56 -20.76 4.18
C SER A 6 -21.39 -20.08 3.49
N CYS A 7 -20.49 -19.51 4.30
CA CYS A 7 -19.28 -18.81 3.87
C CYS A 7 -18.02 -19.41 4.51
N ASP A 8 -17.98 -20.74 4.68
CA ASP A 8 -16.83 -21.45 5.23
C ASP A 8 -15.54 -21.10 4.48
N GLU A 9 -14.45 -20.88 5.22
CA GLU A 9 -13.13 -20.52 4.70
C GLU A 9 -13.12 -19.23 3.84
N SER A 10 -14.05 -18.30 4.08
CA SER A 10 -14.07 -17.03 3.34
C SER A 10 -12.93 -16.09 3.72
N SER A 11 -12.52 -16.09 5.00
CA SER A 11 -11.44 -15.23 5.50
C SER A 11 -10.05 -15.64 4.98
N SER A 12 -9.78 -16.93 4.80
CA SER A 12 -8.50 -17.46 4.32
C SER A 12 -8.24 -17.22 2.81
N ARG A 13 -9.25 -16.73 2.09
CA ARG A 13 -9.18 -16.46 0.64
C ARG A 13 -8.69 -15.06 0.30
N LEU A 14 -8.69 -14.15 1.27
CA LEU A 14 -8.29 -12.76 1.09
C LEU A 14 -6.80 -12.58 1.38
N PRO A 15 -6.15 -11.57 0.78
CA PRO A 15 -4.74 -11.34 1.04
C PRO A 15 -4.58 -10.78 2.46
N ALA A 16 -3.59 -11.28 3.18
CA ALA A 16 -3.09 -10.63 4.38
C ALA A 16 -2.21 -9.42 4.00
N THR A 17 -1.72 -8.70 5.01
CA THR A 17 -0.99 -7.43 4.83
C THR A 17 0.53 -7.59 4.77
N SER A 18 1.07 -8.82 4.80
CA SER A 18 2.49 -9.10 5.05
C SER A 18 3.46 -8.73 3.93
N GLY A 19 2.98 -8.59 2.69
CA GLY A 19 3.83 -8.24 1.54
C GLY A 19 3.35 -8.82 0.22
N CYS A 20 4.25 -8.87 -0.77
CA CYS A 20 3.90 -9.16 -2.16
C CYS A 20 3.60 -10.64 -2.40
N ALA A 21 4.07 -11.55 -1.54
CA ALA A 21 3.64 -12.94 -1.58
C ALA A 21 2.11 -13.07 -1.45
N GLN A 22 1.48 -12.24 -0.61
CA GLN A 22 0.02 -12.22 -0.45
C GLN A 22 -0.71 -11.70 -1.68
N VAL A 23 -0.12 -10.69 -2.34
CA VAL A 23 -0.66 -10.14 -3.60
C VAL A 23 -0.57 -11.19 -4.70
N GLN A 24 0.57 -11.88 -4.82
CA GLN A 24 0.75 -12.94 -5.80
C GLN A 24 -0.20 -14.11 -5.55
N GLU A 25 -0.22 -14.66 -4.34
CA GLU A 25 -1.05 -15.82 -4.02
C GLU A 25 -2.53 -15.53 -4.28
N THR A 26 -3.02 -14.36 -3.86
CA THR A 26 -4.43 -14.04 -4.01
C THR A 26 -4.80 -13.64 -5.43
N PHE A 27 -4.15 -12.62 -5.99
CA PHE A 27 -4.61 -12.05 -7.26
C PHE A 27 -4.10 -12.85 -8.46
N LEU A 28 -2.84 -13.30 -8.43
CA LEU A 28 -2.27 -14.00 -9.58
C LEU A 28 -2.64 -15.48 -9.54
N ASP A 29 -2.31 -16.18 -8.44
CA ASP A 29 -2.43 -17.65 -8.41
C ASP A 29 -3.90 -18.10 -8.26
N ARG A 30 -4.68 -17.48 -7.38
CA ARG A 30 -6.09 -17.87 -7.14
C ARG A 30 -7.07 -17.22 -8.12
N MET A 31 -6.88 -15.94 -8.47
CA MET A 31 -7.82 -15.22 -9.33
C MET A 31 -7.41 -15.23 -10.82
N GLY A 32 -6.18 -15.61 -11.16
CA GLY A 32 -5.70 -15.65 -12.53
C GLY A 32 -5.47 -14.28 -13.16
N LEU A 33 -5.24 -13.25 -12.33
CA LEU A 33 -4.98 -11.89 -12.77
C LEU A 33 -3.48 -11.67 -13.04
N THR A 34 -3.14 -10.55 -13.68
CA THR A 34 -1.75 -10.11 -13.85
C THR A 34 -1.32 -9.19 -12.70
N TRP A 35 0.00 -8.95 -12.57
CA TRP A 35 0.51 -7.90 -11.67
C TRP A 35 -0.12 -6.54 -11.96
N ARG A 36 -0.30 -6.20 -13.24
CA ARG A 36 -0.95 -4.95 -13.64
C ARG A 36 -2.38 -4.86 -13.15
N ASP A 37 -3.14 -5.94 -13.22
CA ASP A 37 -4.52 -5.99 -12.73
C ASP A 37 -4.57 -5.89 -11.20
N ALA A 38 -3.68 -6.62 -10.50
CA ALA A 38 -3.56 -6.55 -9.04
C ALA A 38 -3.22 -5.13 -8.56
N THR A 39 -2.24 -4.48 -9.20
CA THR A 39 -1.88 -3.08 -8.93
C THR A 39 -3.06 -2.14 -9.18
N ALA A 40 -3.82 -2.35 -10.27
CA ALA A 40 -5.00 -1.55 -10.56
C ALA A 40 -6.10 -1.70 -9.49
N LEU A 41 -6.30 -2.92 -8.97
CA LEU A 41 -7.26 -3.20 -7.89
C LEU A 41 -6.81 -2.59 -6.56
N LEU A 42 -5.52 -2.70 -6.21
CA LEU A 42 -4.97 -2.09 -5.00
C LEU A 42 -5.02 -0.55 -5.03
N GLY A 43 -5.07 0.06 -6.23
CA GLY A 43 -5.35 1.49 -6.39
C GLY A 43 -6.66 1.96 -5.74
N ALA A 44 -7.60 1.05 -5.43
CA ALA A 44 -8.79 1.37 -4.65
C ALA A 44 -8.47 1.92 -3.24
N HIS A 45 -7.27 1.67 -2.71
CA HIS A 45 -6.78 2.26 -1.46
C HIS A 45 -6.61 3.79 -1.51
N THR A 46 -6.83 4.44 -2.66
CA THR A 46 -7.08 5.89 -2.69
C THR A 46 -8.31 6.30 -1.88
N LEU A 47 -9.24 5.37 -1.61
CA LEU A 47 -10.46 5.60 -0.85
C LEU A 47 -10.37 5.05 0.57
N GLY A 48 -10.99 5.78 1.51
CA GLY A 48 -11.23 5.33 2.86
C GLY A 48 -9.98 5.30 3.74
N ARG A 49 -10.01 4.41 4.73
CA ARG A 49 -9.00 4.29 5.77
C ARG A 49 -8.99 2.90 6.39
N GLY A 50 -7.85 2.51 6.95
CA GLY A 50 -7.77 1.42 7.90
C GLY A 50 -8.32 1.84 9.27
N SER A 51 -8.76 0.85 10.05
CA SER A 51 -9.16 1.01 11.44
C SER A 51 -8.46 -0.03 12.31
N ALA A 52 -7.86 0.42 13.42
CA ALA A 52 -7.23 -0.48 14.40
C ALA A 52 -8.19 -1.56 14.91
N ASP A 53 -9.47 -1.23 15.10
CA ASP A 53 -10.46 -2.16 15.65
C ASP A 53 -10.86 -3.28 14.68
N PHE A 54 -10.68 -3.07 13.37
CA PHE A 54 -11.11 -4.03 12.34
C PHE A 54 -9.96 -4.75 11.65
N SER A 55 -8.88 -4.04 11.31
CA SER A 55 -7.73 -4.59 10.59
C SER A 55 -6.44 -4.55 11.40
N GLY A 56 -6.42 -3.90 12.56
CA GLY A 56 -5.18 -3.62 13.30
C GLY A 56 -4.36 -2.46 12.73
N HIS A 57 -4.78 -1.86 11.61
CA HIS A 57 -4.06 -0.81 10.90
C HIS A 57 -4.85 0.49 10.92
N GLU A 58 -4.34 1.53 11.58
CA GLU A 58 -5.02 2.83 11.70
C GLU A 58 -4.42 3.87 10.77
N GLY A 59 -5.26 4.48 9.93
CA GLY A 59 -4.89 5.64 9.12
C GLY A 59 -5.41 5.59 7.68
N THR A 60 -5.11 6.63 6.92
CA THR A 60 -5.45 6.76 5.49
C THR A 60 -4.20 6.70 4.62
N TRP A 61 -4.35 6.21 3.39
CA TRP A 61 -3.32 6.28 2.35
C TRP A 61 -3.14 7.70 1.79
N MET A 62 -4.14 8.58 1.92
CA MET A 62 -4.11 9.96 1.43
C MET A 62 -3.65 10.95 2.51
N ASP A 63 -3.41 12.20 2.12
CA ASP A 63 -2.99 13.26 3.07
C ASP A 63 -4.13 13.71 3.99
N THR A 64 -5.38 13.59 3.53
CA THR A 64 -6.59 14.04 4.24
C THR A 64 -7.77 13.07 4.08
N ASP A 65 -8.73 13.11 5.02
CA ASP A 65 -10.00 12.37 4.92
C ASP A 65 -10.84 12.82 3.70
N GLU A 66 -10.76 14.10 3.32
CA GLU A 66 -11.46 14.62 2.12
C GLU A 66 -10.90 13.98 0.84
N GLU A 67 -9.57 13.94 0.68
CA GLU A 67 -8.95 13.26 -0.45
C GLU A 67 -9.24 11.75 -0.45
N SER A 68 -9.38 11.15 0.73
CA SER A 68 -9.78 9.74 0.90
C SER A 68 -11.22 9.44 0.48
N SER A 69 -12.00 10.46 0.08
CA SER A 69 -13.35 10.31 -0.47
C SER A 69 -13.40 10.44 -2.00
N VAL A 70 -12.26 10.70 -2.64
CA VAL A 70 -12.14 10.93 -4.08
C VAL A 70 -11.47 9.73 -4.74
N PHE A 71 -12.17 9.09 -5.68
CA PHE A 71 -11.58 8.02 -6.48
C PHE A 71 -10.74 8.61 -7.61
N ASP A 72 -9.43 8.71 -7.38
CA ASP A 72 -8.46 9.16 -8.38
C ASP A 72 -7.17 8.32 -8.35
N LYS A 73 -6.09 8.82 -8.96
CA LYS A 73 -4.80 8.11 -9.09
C LYS A 73 -3.82 8.42 -7.95
N ARG A 74 -4.22 9.17 -6.92
CA ARG A 74 -3.29 9.67 -5.90
C ARG A 74 -2.61 8.58 -5.11
N PHE A 75 -3.24 7.43 -4.90
CA PHE A 75 -2.57 6.27 -4.30
C PHE A 75 -1.20 6.01 -4.92
N TYR A 76 -1.10 5.97 -6.25
CA TYR A 76 0.16 5.72 -6.93
C TYR A 76 1.17 6.86 -6.73
N ASP A 77 0.70 8.12 -6.78
CA ASP A 77 1.55 9.30 -6.54
C ASP A 77 2.08 9.33 -5.08
N GLU A 78 1.24 9.01 -4.10
CA GLU A 78 1.56 9.01 -2.67
C GLU A 78 2.62 7.95 -2.31
N ILE A 79 2.56 6.76 -2.91
CA ILE A 79 3.56 5.70 -2.69
C ILE A 79 4.97 6.15 -3.14
N PHE A 80 5.08 6.89 -4.25
CA PHE A 80 6.38 7.38 -4.74
C PHE A 80 6.86 8.69 -4.09
N ARG A 81 5.95 9.59 -3.70
CA ARG A 81 6.31 10.96 -3.30
C ARG A 81 6.54 11.15 -1.81
N ARG A 82 6.09 10.22 -0.97
CA ARG A 82 6.29 10.32 0.47
C ARG A 82 7.44 9.44 0.91
N ALA A 83 8.12 9.90 1.96
CA ALA A 83 9.07 9.11 2.71
C ALA A 83 8.31 8.22 3.70
N TRP A 84 7.78 7.12 3.18
CA TRP A 84 7.22 6.06 3.98
C TRP A 84 8.34 5.37 4.75
N PHE A 85 8.12 5.18 6.04
CA PHE A 85 8.97 4.36 6.89
C PHE A 85 8.09 3.44 7.75
N PRO A 86 8.60 2.26 8.16
CA PRO A 86 7.84 1.32 8.98
C PRO A 86 7.36 2.00 10.26
N ARG A 87 6.11 1.75 10.64
CA ARG A 87 5.61 2.24 11.93
C ARG A 87 6.42 1.59 13.05
N GLN A 88 6.55 2.26 14.20
CA GLN A 88 7.44 1.85 15.30
C GLN A 88 6.68 1.59 16.62
N ASN A 89 5.35 1.42 16.59
CA ASN A 89 4.54 1.13 17.78
C ASN A 89 4.47 -0.38 18.09
N GLU A 90 3.92 -0.76 19.24
CA GLU A 90 3.92 -2.16 19.73
C GLU A 90 3.14 -3.15 18.82
N ASN A 91 2.38 -2.65 17.84
CA ASN A 91 1.68 -3.42 16.80
C ASN A 91 2.27 -3.18 15.39
N ALA A 92 3.50 -2.67 15.31
CA ALA A 92 4.22 -2.42 14.08
C ALA A 92 4.62 -3.73 13.39
N GLY A 93 3.66 -4.37 12.74
CA GLY A 93 3.92 -5.55 11.92
C GLY A 93 4.19 -5.14 10.49
N THR A 94 3.12 -4.76 9.79
CA THR A 94 3.11 -4.77 8.31
C THR A 94 2.57 -3.47 7.73
N ASP A 95 2.67 -2.37 8.47
CA ASP A 95 2.25 -1.05 8.03
C ASP A 95 3.32 0.04 8.18
N TRP A 96 3.16 1.05 7.33
CA TRP A 96 4.08 2.15 7.12
C TRP A 96 3.36 3.45 7.45
N THR A 97 4.13 4.45 7.82
CA THR A 97 3.64 5.81 8.07
C THR A 97 4.56 6.82 7.42
N TRP A 98 4.10 8.06 7.29
CA TRP A 98 4.94 9.18 6.87
C TRP A 98 4.51 10.48 7.55
N GLY A 99 5.40 11.46 7.56
CA GLY A 99 5.14 12.74 8.20
C GLY A 99 5.24 12.66 9.72
N GLY A 100 4.66 13.65 10.41
CA GLY A 100 4.82 13.78 11.86
C GLY A 100 3.54 13.62 12.66
N ASN A 101 3.72 13.53 13.99
CA ASN A 101 2.64 13.32 14.96
C ASN A 101 1.61 14.46 15.04
N ASN A 102 1.86 15.60 14.39
CA ASN A 102 0.98 16.77 14.40
C ASN A 102 -0.01 16.79 13.22
N ARG A 103 -0.12 15.70 12.47
CA ARG A 103 -1.07 15.59 11.37
C ARG A 103 -2.49 15.39 11.91
N ALA A 104 -3.47 15.98 11.24
CA ALA A 104 -4.88 15.81 11.58
C ALA A 104 -5.37 14.38 11.32
N VAL A 105 -4.74 13.68 10.38
CA VAL A 105 -4.99 12.28 10.06
C VAL A 105 -3.70 11.47 10.10
N THR A 106 -3.79 10.28 10.66
CA THR A 106 -2.71 9.29 10.64
C THR A 106 -2.57 8.76 9.22
N SER A 107 -1.36 8.81 8.66
CA SER A 107 -1.04 8.17 7.38
C SER A 107 -0.76 6.69 7.58
N MET A 108 -1.12 5.87 6.60
CA MET A 108 -0.94 4.43 6.62
C MET A 108 -0.81 3.87 5.21
N ALA A 109 0.13 2.95 5.01
CA ALA A 109 0.23 2.08 3.86
C ALA A 109 0.63 0.68 4.33
N LEU A 110 0.22 -0.37 3.63
CA LEU A 110 0.53 -1.75 4.00
C LEU A 110 1.76 -2.24 3.24
N ASN A 111 2.42 -3.32 3.71
CA ASN A 111 3.50 -3.94 2.93
C ASN A 111 3.01 -4.36 1.54
N THR A 112 1.76 -4.84 1.42
CA THR A 112 1.14 -5.19 0.12
C THR A 112 1.06 -4.02 -0.84
N ASP A 113 1.03 -2.78 -0.34
CA ASP A 113 1.02 -1.57 -1.17
C ASP A 113 2.45 -1.12 -1.52
N ILE A 114 3.32 -1.03 -0.50
CA ILE A 114 4.70 -0.57 -0.64
C ILE A 114 5.50 -1.52 -1.53
N CYS A 115 5.28 -2.84 -1.42
CA CYS A 115 6.04 -3.85 -2.16
C CYS A 115 5.83 -3.79 -3.68
N LEU A 116 4.76 -3.12 -4.16
CA LEU A 116 4.50 -2.93 -5.58
C LEU A 116 5.55 -2.00 -6.23
N ALA A 117 6.05 -1.03 -5.46
CA ALA A 117 7.03 -0.04 -5.92
C ALA A 117 8.44 -0.28 -5.36
N PHE A 118 8.55 -0.85 -4.15
CA PHE A 118 9.81 -1.04 -3.45
C PHE A 118 10.07 -2.52 -3.14
N ASP A 119 11.34 -2.92 -3.11
CA ASP A 119 11.75 -4.24 -2.66
C ASP A 119 11.94 -4.27 -1.15
N ILE A 120 10.91 -4.76 -0.47
CA ILE A 120 10.86 -4.87 0.99
C ILE A 120 10.69 -6.34 1.39
N PRO A 121 11.22 -6.75 2.55
CA PRO A 121 10.99 -8.11 3.05
C PRO A 121 9.50 -8.32 3.39
N GLU A 122 9.08 -9.58 3.32
CA GLU A 122 7.79 -10.02 3.85
C GLU A 122 7.78 -9.93 5.40
N GLY A 123 6.60 -9.86 6.00
CA GLY A 123 6.47 -9.89 7.47
C GLY A 123 6.74 -8.53 8.11
N ASP A 124 7.48 -8.48 9.21
CA ASP A 124 7.72 -7.31 10.07
C ASP A 124 9.19 -6.86 10.15
N ASP A 125 10.03 -7.35 9.24
CA ASP A 125 11.48 -7.10 9.21
C ASP A 125 11.89 -5.87 8.36
N GLN A 126 10.99 -4.91 8.16
CA GLN A 126 11.28 -3.74 7.29
C GLN A 126 12.30 -2.81 7.95
N ALA A 127 13.40 -2.55 7.23
CA ALA A 127 14.56 -1.81 7.74
C ALA A 127 14.97 -0.61 6.87
N CYS A 128 14.06 -0.08 6.05
CA CYS A 128 14.35 0.98 5.09
C CYS A 128 13.26 2.06 5.04
N CYS A 129 13.58 3.20 4.43
CA CYS A 129 12.67 4.29 4.13
C CYS A 129 12.57 4.50 2.61
N THR A 130 11.39 4.83 2.09
CA THR A 130 11.16 4.93 0.64
C THR A 130 11.74 6.19 -0.01
N ASP A 131 12.05 7.24 0.75
CA ASP A 131 12.72 8.44 0.23
C ASP A 131 13.57 9.14 1.30
N ILE A 132 14.84 8.74 1.38
CA ILE A 132 15.83 9.33 2.30
C ILE A 132 16.23 10.76 1.91
N ASN A 133 16.02 11.18 0.66
CA ASN A 133 16.44 12.49 0.19
C ASN A 133 15.47 13.60 0.62
N SER A 134 14.23 13.23 0.96
CA SER A 134 13.23 14.16 1.47
C SER A 134 13.58 14.79 2.82
N GLY A 135 14.49 14.17 3.59
CA GLY A 135 14.76 14.52 4.99
C GLY A 135 13.60 14.21 5.95
N ASN A 136 12.59 13.45 5.51
CA ASN A 136 11.38 13.15 6.28
C ASN A 136 11.28 11.70 6.79
N CYS A 137 12.29 10.87 6.51
CA CYS A 137 12.46 9.60 7.21
C CYS A 137 12.66 9.84 8.71
N ARG A 138 12.27 8.86 9.53
CA ARG A 138 12.39 8.97 11.00
C ARG A 138 12.87 7.67 11.61
N GLY A 139 13.46 7.79 12.80
CA GLY A 139 13.86 6.64 13.61
C GLY A 139 15.15 6.05 13.08
N ASN A 140 15.21 4.72 12.95
CA ASN A 140 16.42 4.02 12.51
C ASN A 140 16.55 3.90 10.99
N PHE A 141 15.68 4.57 10.22
CA PHE A 141 15.56 4.40 8.77
C PHE A 141 16.15 5.56 7.94
N ASP A 142 16.70 6.58 8.61
CA ASP A 142 17.06 7.87 8.00
C ASP A 142 18.14 7.78 6.90
N ASN A 143 18.89 6.68 6.85
CA ASN A 143 20.02 6.50 5.93
C ASN A 143 19.90 5.24 5.05
N VAL A 144 18.77 4.52 5.10
CA VAL A 144 18.59 3.27 4.36
C VAL A 144 17.45 3.43 3.36
N GLN A 145 17.81 3.65 2.09
CA GLN A 145 16.84 3.73 1.00
C GLN A 145 16.29 2.34 0.68
N CYS A 146 14.97 2.19 0.62
CA CYS A 146 14.37 0.98 0.10
C CYS A 146 14.74 0.83 -1.38
N PRO A 147 15.25 -0.34 -1.82
CA PRO A 147 15.46 -0.61 -3.25
C PRO A 147 14.13 -0.53 -4.00
N PHE A 148 14.16 -0.19 -5.28
CA PHE A 148 12.97 -0.26 -6.11
C PHE A 148 12.64 -1.71 -6.48
N ALA A 149 11.36 -2.01 -6.70
CA ALA A 149 10.89 -3.34 -7.06
C ALA A 149 11.13 -3.69 -8.54
N ASN A 150 11.74 -2.82 -9.33
CA ASN A 150 11.88 -2.97 -10.79
C ASN A 150 12.67 -4.21 -11.22
N GLU A 151 13.61 -4.69 -10.41
CA GLU A 151 14.38 -5.90 -10.72
C GLU A 151 13.69 -7.19 -10.30
N VAL A 152 12.92 -7.16 -9.21
CA VAL A 152 12.27 -8.34 -8.60
C VAL A 152 10.82 -8.52 -9.04
N ARG A 153 10.13 -7.43 -9.36
CA ARG A 153 8.71 -7.37 -9.74
C ARG A 153 8.50 -6.30 -10.84
N PRO A 154 9.14 -6.46 -12.02
CA PRO A 154 9.15 -5.46 -13.08
C PRO A 154 7.73 -5.07 -13.56
N GLU A 155 6.80 -6.03 -13.64
CA GLU A 155 5.44 -5.76 -14.11
C GLU A 155 4.61 -4.93 -13.11
N ALA A 156 4.73 -5.21 -11.81
CA ALA A 156 4.06 -4.44 -10.77
C ALA A 156 4.63 -3.02 -10.70
N PHE A 157 5.96 -2.89 -10.73
CA PHE A 157 6.65 -1.60 -10.73
C PHE A 157 6.25 -0.76 -11.95
N ALA A 158 6.27 -1.34 -13.15
CA ALA A 158 5.86 -0.66 -14.37
C ALA A 158 4.39 -0.22 -14.33
N ALA A 159 3.50 -1.00 -13.71
CA ALA A 159 2.11 -0.62 -13.51
C ALA A 159 1.97 0.57 -12.55
N MET A 160 2.70 0.58 -11.43
CA MET A 160 2.76 1.71 -10.50
C MET A 160 3.21 2.99 -11.21
N GLU A 161 4.30 2.94 -11.97
CA GLU A 161 4.80 4.09 -12.74
C GLU A 161 3.79 4.56 -13.80
N LEU A 162 3.17 3.63 -14.52
CA LEU A 162 2.18 3.94 -15.54
C LEU A 162 0.96 4.65 -14.94
N PHE A 163 0.45 4.17 -13.82
CA PHE A 163 -0.73 4.75 -13.18
C PHE A 163 -0.42 6.06 -12.46
N ALA A 164 0.79 6.22 -11.90
CA ALA A 164 1.26 7.49 -11.36
C ALA A 164 1.44 8.56 -12.46
N ASN A 165 2.00 8.20 -13.62
CA ASN A 165 2.30 9.17 -14.69
C ASN A 165 1.17 9.32 -15.73
N GLY A 166 0.08 8.56 -15.61
CA GLY A 166 -1.06 8.61 -16.51
C GLY A 166 -1.81 9.96 -16.44
N PRO A 167 -2.42 10.43 -17.56
CA PRO A 167 -3.19 11.67 -17.55
C PRO A 167 -4.43 11.55 -16.65
N SER A 168 -4.59 12.48 -15.71
CA SER A 168 -5.77 12.59 -14.85
C SER A 168 -7.01 12.96 -15.67
N ARG A 169 -7.76 11.97 -16.18
CA ARG A 169 -9.13 12.21 -16.64
C ARG A 169 -10.03 12.20 -15.41
N ARG A 170 -10.43 13.39 -14.95
CA ARG A 170 -11.60 13.47 -14.06
C ARG A 170 -12.76 12.83 -14.82
N LEU A 171 -13.27 11.72 -14.32
CA LEU A 171 -14.58 11.23 -14.73
C LEU A 171 -15.57 12.29 -14.23
N GLY A 172 -15.99 13.18 -15.13
CA GLY A 172 -17.05 14.13 -14.84
C GLY A 172 -18.30 13.35 -14.44
N ALA A 173 -18.86 13.71 -13.28
CA ALA A 173 -20.18 13.29 -12.85
C ALA A 173 -21.27 13.77 -13.80
#